data_AF-A0A150WRB4-F1
#
_entry.id   AF-A0A150WRB4-F1
#
_cell.length_a   1.000
_cell.length_b   1.000
_cell.length_c   1.000
_cell.angle_alpha   90.00
_cell.angle_beta   90.00
_cell.angle_gamma   90.00
#
_symmetry.space_group_name_H-M   'P 1'
#
loop_
_entity.id
_entity.type
_entity.pdbx_description
1 polymer ?
#
loop_
_entity_poly.entity_id
_entity_poly.type
_entity_poly.pdbx_seq_one_letter_code
_entity_poly.pdbx_strand_id
1 'polypeptide(L)' 'MAKGLTQELIAATGLPQDPVEREFNKILERYGKSQDELTLEELREVMADYLQIVFLELAEENRELSA' A
#
# COMPACT_ATOMS: atom_id res chain seq x y z
N MET A 1 -22.27 5.49 8.06
CA MET A 1 -21.80 5.08 6.72
C MET A 1 -20.80 3.96 6.94
N ALA A 2 -20.89 2.85 6.20
CA ALA A 2 -19.87 1.81 6.25
C ALA A 2 -18.54 2.48 5.87
N LYS A 3 -17.50 2.33 6.69
CA LYS A 3 -16.17 2.85 6.34
C LYS A 3 -15.69 2.09 5.11
N GLY A 4 -15.13 2.79 4.12
CA GLY A 4 -14.54 2.14 2.95
C GLY A 4 -13.35 1.29 3.36
N LEU A 5 -13.05 0.23 2.60
CA LEU A 5 -11.94 -0.70 2.85
C LEU A 5 -10.60 0.03 3.09
N THR A 6 -10.37 1.12 2.36
CA THR A 6 -9.22 2.02 2.52
C THR A 6 -9.10 2.57 3.95
N GLN A 7 -10.19 3.08 4.51
CA GLN A 7 -10.18 3.68 5.85
C GLN A 7 -9.96 2.63 6.93
N GLU A 8 -10.47 1.42 6.74
CA GLU A 8 -10.24 0.30 7.66
C GLU A 8 -8.78 -0.15 7.60
N LEU A 9 -8.19 -0.26 6.40
CA LEU A 9 -6.79 -0.60 6.23
C LEU A 9 -5.87 0.45 6.86
N ILE A 10 -6.08 1.74 6.55
CA ILE A 10 -5.25 2.84 7.09
C ILE A 10 -5.30 2.82 8.62
N ALA A 11 -6.49 2.68 9.21
CA ALA A 11 -6.65 2.58 10.66
C ALA A 11 -5.97 1.33 11.26
N ALA A 12 -5.97 0.21 10.54
CA ALA A 12 -5.36 -1.03 10.98
C ALA A 12 -3.83 -1.00 11.01
N THR A 13 -3.18 -0.09 10.28
CA THR A 13 -1.72 0.02 10.28
C THR A 13 -1.14 0.45 11.63
N GLY A 14 -1.93 1.14 12.46
CA GLY A 14 -1.44 1.78 13.70
C GLY A 14 -0.47 2.95 13.46
N LEU A 15 -0.30 3.38 12.21
CA LEU A 15 0.56 4.49 11.81
C LEU A 15 -0.26 5.79 11.68
N PRO A 16 0.40 6.96 11.62
CA PRO A 16 -0.30 8.23 11.43
C PRO A 16 -1.11 8.22 10.12
N GLN A 17 -2.37 8.64 10.20
CA GLN A 17 -3.33 8.51 9.09
C GLN A 17 -2.89 9.23 7.81
N ASP A 18 -2.61 10.54 7.90
CA ASP A 18 -2.28 11.37 6.74
C ASP A 18 -1.12 10.87 5.85
N PRO A 19 0.04 10.44 6.40
CA PRO A 19 1.11 9.90 5.57
C PRO A 19 0.75 8.55 4.95
N VAL A 20 0.03 7.68 5.68
CA VAL A 20 -0.39 6.37 5.17
C VAL A 20 -1.40 6.55 4.04
N GLU A 21 -2.39 7.43 4.23
CA GLU A 21 -3.41 7.71 3.22
C GLU A 21 -2.79 8.26 1.94
N ARG A 22 -1.84 9.19 2.06
CA ARG A 22 -1.12 9.75 0.92
C ARG A 22 -0.33 8.69 0.16
N GLU A 23 0.34 7.78 0.87
CA GLU A 23 1.13 6.73 0.22
C GLU A 23 0.22 5.69 -0.43
N PHE A 24 -0.83 5.27 0.27
CA PHE A 24 -1.83 4.35 -0.25
C PHE A 24 -2.49 4.88 -1.53
N ASN A 25 -2.79 6.19 -1.60
CA ASN A 25 -3.30 6.82 -2.81
C ASN A 25 -2.36 6.72 -4.00
N LYS A 26 -1.05 6.96 -3.79
CA LYS A 26 -0.06 6.79 -4.87
C LYS A 26 0.01 5.35 -5.34
N ILE A 27 -0.11 4.39 -4.42
CA ILE A 27 -0.15 2.98 -4.78
C ILE A 27 -1.38 2.76 -5.68
N LEU A 28 -2.59 3.10 -5.25
CA LEU A 28 -3.80 2.93 -6.06
C LEU A 28 -3.74 3.62 -7.44
N GLU A 29 -3.18 4.83 -7.51
CA GLU A 29 -2.96 5.56 -8.78
C GLU A 29 -2.07 4.77 -9.75
N ARG A 30 -1.01 4.11 -9.28
CA ARG A 30 -0.15 3.26 -10.13
C ARG A 30 -0.90 2.07 -10.72
N TYR A 31 -1.91 1.56 -10.02
CA TYR A 31 -2.75 0.45 -10.47
C TYR A 31 -4.02 0.90 -11.21
N GLY A 32 -4.22 2.21 -11.40
CA GLY A 32 -5.42 2.74 -12.05
C GLY A 32 -6.71 2.44 -11.30
N LYS A 33 -6.66 2.29 -9.97
CA LYS A 33 -7.80 1.97 -9.11
C LYS A 33 -8.28 3.20 -8.34
N SER A 34 -9.59 3.30 -8.14
CA SER A 34 -10.22 4.30 -7.27
C SER A 34 -10.56 3.68 -5.91
N GLN A 35 -10.44 4.45 -4.83
CA GLN A 35 -10.86 4.01 -3.50
C GLN A 35 -12.35 3.64 -3.43
N ASP A 36 -13.19 4.31 -4.20
CA ASP A 36 -14.65 4.17 -4.12
C ASP A 36 -15.17 2.87 -4.75
N GLU A 37 -14.36 2.26 -5.63
CA GLU A 37 -14.72 1.07 -6.40
C GLU A 37 -13.85 -0.16 -6.04
N LEU A 38 -12.93 0.01 -5.08
CA LEU A 38 -11.95 -1.02 -4.74
C LEU A 38 -12.63 -2.21 -4.04
N THR A 39 -12.52 -3.38 -4.64
CA THR A 39 -12.93 -4.63 -3.99
C THR A 39 -11.84 -5.14 -3.04
N LEU A 40 -12.21 -6.06 -2.13
CA LEU A 40 -11.24 -6.68 -1.24
C LEU A 40 -10.17 -7.50 -2.01
N GLU A 41 -10.53 -8.08 -3.15
CA GLU A 41 -9.58 -8.86 -3.95
C GLU A 41 -8.55 -7.94 -4.64
N GLU A 42 -9.02 -6.85 -5.25
CA GLU A 42 -8.12 -5.85 -5.84
C GLU A 42 -7.23 -5.19 -4.79
N LEU A 43 -7.75 -4.94 -3.59
CA LEU A 43 -6.96 -4.46 -2.48
C LEU A 43 -5.82 -5.45 -2.14
N ARG A 44 -6.11 -6.76 -2.10
CA ARG A 44 -5.08 -7.77 -1.84
C ARG A 44 -4.01 -7.80 -2.92
N GLU A 45 -4.40 -7.75 -4.19
CA GLU A 45 -3.47 -7.75 -5.33
C GLU A 45 -2.53 -6.54 -5.24
N VAL A 46 -3.10 -5.34 -5.08
CA VAL A 46 -2.34 -4.09 -4.97
C VAL A 46 -1.34 -4.14 -3.81
N MET A 47 -1.78 -4.63 -2.64
CA MET A 47 -0.92 -4.73 -1.46
C MET A 47 0.17 -5.78 -1.61
N ALA A 48 -0.12 -6.91 -2.25
CA ALA A 48 0.85 -7.97 -2.49
C ALA A 48 1.98 -7.49 -3.40
N ASP A 49 1.65 -6.81 -4.48
CA ASP A 49 2.65 -6.27 -5.39
C ASP A 49 3.47 -5.14 -4.75
N TYR A 50 2.83 -4.24 -3.99
CA TYR A 50 3.55 -3.22 -3.22
C TYR A 50 4.58 -3.85 -2.29
N LEU A 51 4.21 -4.89 -1.54
CA LEU A 51 5.13 -5.58 -0.64
C LEU A 51 6.28 -6.25 -1.40
N GLN A 52 6.05 -6.81 -2.59
CA GLN A 52 7.12 -7.35 -3.42
C GLN A 52 8.13 -6.28 -3.82
N ILE A 53 7.67 -5.10 -4.23
CA ILE A 53 8.55 -3.97 -4.56
C ILE A 53 9.38 -3.57 -3.34
N VAL A 54 8.74 -3.40 -2.18
CA VAL A 54 9.45 -3.06 -0.93
C VAL A 54 10.51 -4.11 -0.58
N PHE A 55 10.22 -5.41 -0.74
CA PHE A 55 11.21 -6.45 -0.48
C PHE A 55 12.39 -6.41 -1.46
N LEU A 56 12.16 -6.06 -2.72
CA LEU A 56 13.23 -5.88 -3.70
C LEU A 56 14.11 -4.68 -3.34
N GLU A 57 13.51 -3.53 -3.02
CA GLU A 57 14.23 -2.33 -2.59
C GLU A 57 15.11 -2.61 -1.36
N LEU A 58 14.55 -3.27 -0.34
CA LEU A 58 15.30 -3.65 0.86
C LEU A 58 16.44 -4.65 0.58
N ALA A 59 16.26 -5.54 -0.40
CA ALA A 59 17.29 -6.49 -0.79
C ALA A 59 18.44 -5.82 -1.55
N GLU A 60 18.13 -4.81 -2.37
CA GLU A 60 19.12 -3.99 -3.08
C GLU A 60 19.91 -3.11 -2.10
N GLU A 61 19.24 -2.40 -1.20
CA GLU A 61 19.89 -1.60 -0.15
C GLU A 61 20.85 -2.43 0.70
N ASN A 62 20.43 -3.63 1.12
CA ASN A 62 21.29 -4.55 1.88
C ASN A 62 22.53 -5.01 1.10
N ARG A 63 22.41 -5.16 -0.23
CA ARG A 63 23.53 -5.55 -1.09
C ARG A 63 24.54 -4.41 -1.20
N GLU A 64 24.09 -3.18 -1.37
CA GLU A 64 24.95 -1.99 -1.44
C GLU A 64 25.70 -1.75 -0.12
N LEU A 65 25.07 -2.00 1.03
CA LEU A 65 25.72 -1.89 2.34
C LEU A 65 26.76 -2.99 2.63
N SER A 66 26.70 -4.10 1.88
CA SER A 66 27.58 -5.26 2.06
C SER A 66 28.73 -5.34 1.04
N ALA A 67 28.79 -4.41 0.09
CA ALA A 67 29.78 -4.32 -0.99
C ALA A 67 30.86 -3.27 -0.70
#